data_AF-A0A673FP69-F1
#
_entry.id   AF-A0A673FP69-F1
#
_cell.length_a   1.000
_cell.length_b   1.000
_cell.length_c   1.000
_cell.angle_alpha   90.00
_cell.angle_beta   90.00
_cell.angle_gamma   90.00
#
_symmetry.space_group_name_H-M   'P 1'
#
loop_
_entity.id
_entity.type
_entity.pdbx_description
1 polymer ?
#
loop_
_entity_poly.entity_id
_entity_poly.type
_entity_poly.pdbx_seq_one_letter_code
_entity_poly.pdbx_strand_id
1 'polypeptide(L)' 'MKTVIVVHGGVWAIPDMLAEASVAGVKNAAQAGNAILRNGGTATDAVEKAVRYLEDDPTFDAGTVDPLQFCQVG' A
#
# COMPACT_ATOMS: atom_id res chain seq x y z
N MET A 1 5.98 10.32 -22.20
CA MET A 1 6.20 10.97 -20.88
C MET A 1 6.85 9.97 -19.95
N LYS A 2 7.75 10.39 -19.07
CA LYS A 2 8.28 9.51 -18.01
C LYS A 2 7.29 9.52 -16.85
N THR A 3 6.80 8.36 -16.43
CA THR A 3 5.83 8.22 -15.35
C THR A 3 6.52 7.90 -14.03
N VAL A 4 5.88 8.31 -12.92
CA VAL A 4 6.32 8.04 -11.55
C VAL A 4 5.07 7.77 -10.73
N ILE A 5 5.15 6.78 -9.84
CA ILE A 5 4.15 6.53 -8.80
C ILE A 5 4.85 6.54 -7.44
N VAL A 6 4.19 7.12 -6.45
CA VAL A 6 4.65 7.15 -5.06
C VAL A 6 3.53 6.58 -4.21
N VAL A 7 3.87 5.68 -3.31
CA VAL A 7 2.95 5.03 -2.37
C VAL A 7 3.53 5.18 -0.97
N HIS A 8 2.67 5.41 0.02
CA HIS A 8 3.04 5.43 1.42
C HIS A 8 2.09 4.54 2.22
N GLY A 9 2.59 3.95 3.31
CA GLY A 9 1.77 3.30 4.32
C GLY A 9 1.23 4.30 5.35
N GLY A 10 1.03 3.85 6.59
CA GLY A 10 0.65 4.72 7.71
C GLY A 10 1.81 5.55 8.30
N VAL A 11 1.46 6.50 9.18
CA VAL A 11 2.42 7.36 9.89
C VAL A 11 2.42 6.96 11.37
N TRP A 12 3.16 5.90 11.72
CA TRP A 12 3.35 5.50 13.11
C TRP A 12 4.69 4.79 13.35
N ALA A 13 5.05 4.57 14.62
CA ALA A 13 6.20 3.78 15.03
C ALA A 13 5.96 2.29 14.72
N ILE A 14 6.18 1.91 13.46
CA ILE A 14 5.96 0.53 12.98
C ILE A 14 6.72 -0.44 13.91
N PRO A 15 6.03 -1.36 14.60
CA PRO A 15 6.68 -2.39 15.41
C PRO A 15 7.67 -3.18 14.55
N ASP A 16 8.81 -3.60 15.11
CA ASP A 16 9.83 -4.34 14.37
C ASP A 16 9.26 -5.58 13.66
N MET A 17 8.28 -6.26 14.29
CA MET A 17 7.60 -7.43 13.70
C MET A 17 6.77 -7.11 12.45
N LEU A 18 6.34 -5.86 12.27
CA LEU A 18 5.56 -5.39 11.11
C LEU A 18 6.42 -4.62 10.10
N ALA A 19 7.67 -4.30 10.42
CA ALA A 19 8.53 -3.48 9.57
C ALA A 19 8.77 -4.10 8.19
N GLU A 20 9.10 -5.40 8.15
CA GLU A 20 9.32 -6.13 6.89
C GLU A 20 8.02 -6.21 6.06
N ALA A 21 6.91 -6.55 6.71
CA ALA A 21 5.60 -6.62 6.08
C ALA A 21 5.18 -5.25 5.50
N SER A 22 5.39 -4.16 6.22
CA SER A 22 5.06 -2.81 5.77
C SER A 22 5.90 -2.39 4.54
N VAL A 23 7.20 -2.66 4.55
CA VAL A 23 8.08 -2.39 3.40
C VAL A 23 7.65 -3.22 2.18
N ALA A 24 7.33 -4.50 2.39
CA ALA A 24 6.86 -5.39 1.33
C ALA A 24 5.51 -4.90 0.76
N GLY A 25 4.56 -4.53 1.61
CA GLY A 25 3.23 -4.06 1.21
C GLY A 25 3.27 -2.79 0.36
N VAL A 26 4.00 -1.75 0.80
CA VAL A 26 4.17 -0.52 0.02
C VAL A 26 4.86 -0.79 -1.32
N LYS A 27 5.85 -1.69 -1.34
CA LYS A 27 6.53 -2.09 -2.58
C LYS A 27 5.58 -2.81 -3.54
N ASN A 28 4.77 -3.73 -3.04
CA ASN A 28 3.78 -4.46 -3.84
C ASN A 28 2.73 -3.52 -4.43
N ALA A 29 2.20 -2.60 -3.63
CA ALA A 29 1.26 -1.57 -4.07
C ALA A 29 1.86 -0.67 -5.16
N ALA A 30 3.10 -0.19 -4.96
CA ALA A 30 3.79 0.64 -5.94
C ALA A 30 4.05 -0.12 -7.25
N GLN A 31 4.42 -1.41 -7.17
CA GLN A 31 4.61 -2.26 -8.35
C GLN A 31 3.30 -2.48 -9.13
N ALA A 32 2.19 -2.71 -8.42
CA ALA A 32 0.88 -2.91 -9.04
C ALA A 32 0.41 -1.66 -9.81
N GLY A 33 0.52 -0.48 -9.22
CA GLY A 33 0.20 0.78 -9.91
C GLY A 33 1.18 1.10 -11.04
N ASN A 34 2.48 0.86 -10.84
CA ASN A 34 3.48 1.08 -11.89
C ASN A 34 3.26 0.18 -13.11
N ALA A 35 2.78 -1.06 -12.93
CA ALA A 35 2.43 -1.94 -14.04
C ALA A 35 1.35 -1.34 -14.95
N ILE A 36 0.33 -0.68 -14.37
CA ILE A 36 -0.69 0.03 -15.15
C ILE A 36 -0.08 1.19 -15.95
N LEU A 37 0.75 2.02 -15.32
CA LEU A 37 1.42 3.14 -16.00
C LEU A 37 2.33 2.65 -17.13
N ARG A 38 3.08 1.56 -16.93
CA ARG A 38 3.95 0.98 -17.95
C ARG A 38 3.20 0.43 -19.15
N ASN A 39 1.95 0.01 -18.95
CA ASN A 39 1.08 -0.52 -19.99
C ASN A 39 0.21 0.57 -20.67
N GLY A 40 0.45 1.84 -20.38
CA GLY A 40 -0.27 2.97 -20.99
C GLY A 40 -1.64 3.26 -20.36
N GLY A 41 -1.92 2.69 -19.18
CA GLY A 41 -3.12 3.01 -18.40
C GLY A 41 -3.10 4.42 -17.82
N THR A 42 -4.23 4.82 -17.23
CA THR A 42 -4.37 6.17 -16.69
C THR A 42 -3.72 6.32 -15.31
N ALA A 43 -3.44 7.57 -14.92
CA ALA A 43 -2.95 7.86 -13.58
C ALA A 43 -3.98 7.45 -12.50
N THR A 44 -5.26 7.63 -12.77
CA THR A 44 -6.36 7.25 -11.86
C THR A 44 -6.44 5.74 -11.65
N ASP A 45 -6.33 4.94 -12.73
CA ASP A 45 -6.34 3.47 -12.61
C ASP A 45 -5.12 2.98 -11.82
N ALA A 46 -3.96 3.61 -12.02
CA ALA A 46 -2.72 3.25 -11.35
C ALA A 46 -2.78 3.50 -9.83
N VAL A 47 -3.29 4.66 -9.40
CA VAL A 47 -3.41 4.96 -7.97
C VAL A 47 -4.50 4.13 -7.31
N GLU A 48 -5.63 3.92 -7.99
CA GLU A 48 -6.71 3.05 -7.50
C GLU A 48 -6.20 1.63 -7.27
N LYS A 49 -5.44 1.07 -8.22
CA LYS A 49 -4.87 -0.27 -8.07
C LYS A 49 -3.86 -0.35 -6.94
N ALA A 50 -3.01 0.66 -6.77
CA ALA A 50 -2.06 0.71 -5.67
C ALA A 50 -2.77 0.78 -4.30
N VAL A 51 -3.82 1.60 -4.18
CA VAL A 51 -4.59 1.74 -2.93
C VAL A 51 -5.32 0.45 -2.59
N ARG A 52 -5.96 -0.23 -3.55
CA ARG A 52 -6.59 -1.54 -3.30
C ARG A 52 -5.63 -2.57 -2.73
N TYR A 53 -4.37 -2.57 -3.19
CA TYR A 53 -3.35 -3.47 -2.65
C TYR A 53 -3.02 -3.17 -1.18
N LEU A 54 -3.12 -1.91 -0.75
CA LEU A 54 -2.98 -1.55 0.66
C LEU A 54 -4.25 -1.90 1.45
N GLU A 55 -5.44 -1.72 0.87
CA GLU A 55 -6.72 -2.06 1.49
C GLU A 55 -6.91 -3.58 1.69
N ASP A 56 -6.34 -4.39 0.82
CA ASP A 56 -6.39 -5.86 0.90
C ASP A 56 -5.29 -6.44 1.83
N ASP A 57 -4.30 -5.63 2.22
CA ASP A 57 -3.17 -6.06 3.06
C ASP A 57 -3.44 -5.72 4.53
N PRO A 58 -3.62 -6.74 5.41
CA PRO A 58 -3.97 -6.53 6.81
C PRO A 58 -2.87 -5.86 7.64
N THR A 59 -1.69 -5.61 7.05
CA THR A 59 -0.61 -4.82 7.66
C THR A 59 -0.94 -3.33 7.69
N PHE A 60 -1.91 -2.87 6.91
CA PHE A 60 -2.27 -1.45 6.81
C PHE A 60 -3.66 -1.19 7.37
N ASP A 61 -3.81 -0.03 8.01
CA ASP A 61 -5.09 0.48 8.47
C ASP A 61 -5.88 1.10 7.31
N ALA A 62 -6.29 0.24 6.39
CA ALA A 62 -7.14 0.59 5.25
C ALA A 62 -7.94 -0.65 4.85
N GLY A 63 -9.24 -0.52 4.60
CA GLY A 63 -10.06 -1.64 4.12
C GLY A 63 -10.11 -2.84 5.08
N THR A 64 -9.52 -3.96 4.66
CA THR A 64 -9.49 -5.23 5.41
C THR A 64 -8.45 -5.14 6.53
N VAL A 65 -8.91 -4.78 7.73
CA VAL A 65 -8.04 -4.61 8.90
C VAL A 65 -7.96 -5.87 9.76
N ASP A 66 -6.75 -6.22 10.22
CA ASP A 66 -6.59 -7.18 11.32
C ASP A 66 -7.11 -6.53 12.62
N PRO A 67 -8.09 -7.13 13.32
CA PRO A 67 -8.62 -6.57 14.57
C PRO A 67 -7.56 -6.42 15.66
N LEU A 68 -6.46 -7.18 15.61
CA LEU A 68 -5.32 -7.04 16.54
C LEU A 68 -4.52 -5.75 16.28
N GLN A 69 -4.48 -5.29 15.03
CA GLN A 69 -3.84 -4.02 14.70
C GLN A 69 -4.68 -2.86 15.22
N PHE A 70 -6.01 -2.94 15.11
CA PHE A 70 -6.95 -1.96 15.69
C PHE A 70 -6.82 -1.85 17.22
N CYS A 71 -6.56 -2.96 17.91
CA CYS A 71 -6.40 -2.98 19.37
C CYS A 71 -5.12 -2.27 19.87
N GLN A 72 -4.13 -2.07 19.00
CA GLN A 72 -2.92 -1.31 19.31
C GLN A 72 -3.08 0.21 19.06
N VAL A 73 -4.23 0.64 18.55
CA VAL A 73 -4.55 2.04 18.23
C VAL A 73 -5.33 2.74 19.37
N GLY A 74 -5.50 2.06 20.52
CA GLY A 74 -6.18 2.56 21.72
C GLY A 74 -5.22 3.05 22.81
#